data_AF-D3UI64-F1
#
_entry.id   AF-D3UI64-F1
#
_cell.length_a   1.000
_cell.length_b   1.000
_cell.length_c   1.000
_cell.angle_alpha   90.00
_cell.angle_beta   90.00
_cell.angle_gamma   90.00
#
_symmetry.space_group_name_H-M   'P 1'
#
loop_
_entity.id
_entity.type
_entity.pdbx_description
1 polymer ?
#
loop_
_entity_poly.entity_id
_entity_poly.type
_entity_poly.pdbx_seq_one_letter_code
_entity_poly.pdbx_strand_id
1 'polypeptide(L)'
;MQKAFGMLEILFVFVMLGILISLARPFSNRQLERAREYLYQNLLYAKNLALTHSTRYTKPEQGNFLKGYFPSVALPFLVKEPMMWQMQFHLVGKYTKDSFSIYFDTPRYAHTTHYDHRPMSGDLIAVSGRDLHCISGYNNNNISEFCKDNADTTTRLKESFGIHLAIHAQKSCQESQTARIYFDFLGRPYCGREQTPLKEPFIITLSKNSHSTTICILPKNGLILKGEACQK
;
A
#
# COMPACT_ATOMS: atom_id res chain seq x y z
N MET A 1 22.84 -34.63 53.39
CA MET A 1 23.65 -33.41 53.16
C MET A 1 23.33 -32.90 51.77
N GLN A 2 22.66 -31.75 51.66
CA GLN A 2 22.39 -31.12 50.36
C GLN A 2 23.71 -30.57 49.81
N LYS A 3 24.13 -31.05 48.64
CA LYS A 3 25.27 -30.47 47.91
C LYS A 3 24.82 -29.10 47.42
N ALA A 4 25.40 -28.05 47.97
CA ALA A 4 25.24 -26.70 47.43
C ALA A 4 25.89 -26.65 46.05
N PHE A 5 25.20 -26.04 45.09
CA PHE A 5 25.73 -25.81 43.75
C PHE A 5 27.03 -25.02 43.81
N GLY A 6 28.02 -25.42 43.01
CA GLY A 6 29.27 -24.70 42.90
C GLY A 6 29.07 -23.32 42.29
N MET A 7 29.83 -22.32 42.73
CA MET A 7 29.75 -20.95 42.22
C MET A 7 29.92 -20.87 40.68
N LEU A 8 30.79 -21.75 40.14
CA LEU A 8 31.04 -21.87 38.70
C LEU A 8 29.85 -22.49 37.93
N GLU A 9 29.12 -23.39 38.58
CA GLU A 9 27.92 -24.05 38.04
C GLU A 9 26.77 -23.05 37.92
N ILE A 10 26.60 -22.19 38.92
CA ILE A 10 25.64 -21.07 38.91
C ILE A 10 25.97 -20.08 37.79
N LEU A 11 27.26 -19.76 37.59
CA LEU A 11 27.70 -18.88 36.52
C LEU A 11 27.35 -19.45 35.14
N PHE A 12 27.59 -20.75 34.93
CA PHE A 12 27.23 -21.44 33.68
C PHE A 12 25.71 -21.40 33.42
N VAL A 13 24.89 -21.59 34.45
CA VAL A 13 23.44 -21.53 34.36
C VAL A 13 22.97 -20.12 33.94
N PHE A 14 23.54 -19.06 34.50
CA PHE A 14 23.19 -17.68 34.11
C PHE A 14 23.59 -17.35 32.67
N VAL A 15 24.75 -17.84 32.20
CA VAL A 15 25.17 -17.66 30.81
C VAL A 15 24.21 -18.38 29.86
N MET A 16 23.86 -19.63 30.15
CA MET A 16 22.90 -20.41 29.37
C MET A 16 21.51 -19.77 29.34
N LEU A 17 21.02 -19.28 30.48
CA LEU A 17 19.77 -18.53 30.57
C LEU A 17 19.80 -17.24 29.75
N GLY A 18 20.89 -16.49 29.79
CA GLY A 18 21.07 -15.28 28.98
C GLY A 18 20.99 -15.56 27.49
N ILE A 19 21.64 -16.65 27.02
CA ILE A 19 21.57 -17.09 25.62
C ILE A 19 20.13 -17.47 25.25
N LEU A 20 19.46 -18.28 26.06
CA LEU A 20 18.09 -18.74 25.81
C LEU A 20 17.08 -17.59 25.78
N ILE A 21 17.18 -16.64 26.71
CA ILE A 21 16.33 -15.43 26.74
C ILE A 21 16.55 -14.56 25.50
N SER A 22 17.81 -14.45 25.03
CA SER A 22 18.13 -13.67 23.81
C SER A 22 17.49 -14.27 22.55
N LEU A 23 17.41 -15.60 22.47
CA LEU A 23 16.83 -16.34 21.35
C LEU A 23 15.30 -16.40 21.42
N ALA A 24 14.71 -16.27 22.62
CA ALA A 24 13.27 -16.29 22.83
C ALA A 24 12.54 -15.03 22.30
N ARG A 25 13.25 -14.08 21.67
CA ARG A 25 12.65 -12.85 21.15
C ARG A 25 11.60 -13.21 20.07
N PRO A 26 10.32 -12.85 20.25
CA PRO A 26 9.24 -13.37 19.42
C PRO A 26 9.39 -12.90 17.96
N PHE A 27 9.43 -13.87 17.04
CA PHE A 27 9.50 -13.65 15.60
C PHE A 27 8.32 -12.82 15.04
N SER A 28 7.18 -12.75 15.75
CA SER A 28 5.98 -12.06 15.27
C SER A 28 6.20 -10.56 15.05
N ASN A 29 6.99 -9.91 15.91
CA ASN A 29 7.26 -8.48 15.80
C ASN A 29 8.06 -8.14 14.53
N ARG A 30 8.98 -9.04 14.12
CA ARG A 30 9.78 -8.83 12.91
C ARG A 30 8.92 -8.77 11.64
N GLN A 31 7.85 -9.56 11.55
CA GLN A 31 6.97 -9.55 10.36
C GLN A 31 6.09 -8.31 10.31
N LEU A 32 5.59 -7.86 11.46
CA LEU A 32 4.83 -6.60 11.57
C LEU A 32 5.68 -5.41 11.13
N GLU A 33 6.92 -5.34 11.60
CA GLU A 33 7.85 -4.28 11.23
C GLU A 33 8.25 -4.32 9.74
N ARG A 34 8.48 -5.51 9.19
CA ARG A 34 8.75 -5.68 7.74
C ARG A 34 7.57 -5.23 6.90
N ALA A 35 6.36 -5.61 7.26
CA ALA A 35 5.15 -5.20 6.53
C ALA A 35 4.91 -3.70 6.63
N ARG A 36 5.14 -3.08 7.80
CA ARG A 36 5.08 -1.63 7.98
C ARG A 36 6.09 -0.92 7.10
N GLU A 37 7.34 -1.39 7.08
CA GLU A 37 8.36 -0.77 6.25
C GLU A 37 8.05 -0.93 4.76
N TYR A 38 7.66 -2.13 4.34
CA TYR A 38 7.27 -2.38 2.95
C TYR A 38 6.11 -1.49 2.50
N LEU A 39 5.05 -1.38 3.32
CA LEU A 39 3.92 -0.51 3.02
C LEU A 39 4.32 0.97 3.00
N TYR A 40 5.15 1.40 3.95
CA TYR A 40 5.66 2.77 3.99
C TYR A 40 6.45 3.14 2.74
N GLN A 41 7.35 2.27 2.28
CA GLN A 41 8.11 2.51 1.06
C GLN A 41 7.21 2.57 -0.18
N ASN A 42 6.17 1.74 -0.23
CA ASN A 42 5.17 1.77 -1.30
C ASN A 42 4.32 3.05 -1.29
N LEU A 43 3.98 3.57 -0.11
CA LEU A 43 3.31 4.87 0.04
C LEU A 43 4.19 6.03 -0.44
N LEU A 44 5.48 6.02 -0.07
CA LEU A 44 6.44 7.00 -0.58
C LEU A 44 6.60 6.88 -2.10
N TYR A 45 6.60 5.65 -2.61
CA TYR A 45 6.66 5.41 -4.05
C TYR A 45 5.44 5.96 -4.78
N ALA A 46 4.23 5.71 -4.29
CA ALA A 46 3.00 6.28 -4.85
C ALA A 46 3.04 7.82 -4.87
N LYS A 47 3.55 8.45 -3.80
CA LYS A 47 3.77 9.90 -3.76
C LYS A 47 4.78 10.37 -4.80
N ASN A 48 5.91 9.66 -4.93
CA ASN A 48 6.95 9.99 -5.91
C ASN A 48 6.45 9.84 -7.35
N LEU A 49 5.61 8.84 -7.63
CA LEU A 49 4.95 8.69 -8.93
C LEU A 49 4.10 9.92 -9.26
N ALA A 50 3.31 10.43 -8.31
CA ALA A 50 2.52 11.64 -8.52
C ALA A 50 3.40 12.90 -8.75
N LEU A 51 4.55 12.99 -8.09
CA LEU A 51 5.48 14.11 -8.22
C LEU A 51 6.28 14.10 -9.54
N THR A 52 6.51 12.92 -10.11
CA THR A 52 7.41 12.74 -11.27
C THR A 52 6.67 12.47 -12.58
N HIS A 53 5.52 11.79 -12.51
CA HIS A 53 4.71 11.50 -13.68
C HIS A 53 3.66 12.59 -13.85
N SER A 54 3.76 13.36 -14.93
CA SER A 54 2.71 14.29 -15.34
C SER A 54 1.45 13.52 -15.77
N THR A 55 0.45 13.46 -14.90
CA THR A 55 -0.85 12.82 -15.20
C THR A 55 -1.92 13.80 -15.69
N ARG A 56 -1.57 15.08 -15.84
CA ARG A 56 -2.50 16.11 -16.30
C ARG A 56 -2.40 16.28 -17.81
N TYR A 57 -3.36 15.70 -18.52
CA TYR A 57 -3.48 15.83 -19.97
C TYR A 57 -4.31 17.06 -20.32
N THR A 58 -3.77 17.94 -21.17
CA THR A 58 -4.49 19.09 -21.74
C THR A 58 -4.96 18.83 -23.17
N LYS A 59 -4.35 17.86 -23.86
CA LYS A 59 -4.77 17.42 -25.19
C LYS A 59 -4.71 15.89 -25.30
N PRO A 60 -5.62 15.23 -26.05
CA PRO A 60 -5.64 13.77 -26.16
C PRO A 60 -4.34 13.16 -26.69
N GLU A 61 -3.63 13.88 -27.57
CA GLU A 61 -2.41 13.39 -28.21
C GLU A 61 -1.26 13.18 -27.21
N GLN A 62 -1.29 13.88 -26.07
CA GLN A 62 -0.31 13.69 -24.99
C GLN A 62 -0.40 12.29 -24.37
N GLY A 63 -1.56 11.63 -24.47
CA GLY A 63 -1.76 10.25 -24.02
C GLY A 63 -1.47 9.19 -25.08
N ASN A 64 -1.02 9.55 -26.29
CA ASN A 64 -0.80 8.58 -27.37
C ASN A 64 0.14 7.44 -26.99
N PHE A 65 1.15 7.71 -26.14
CA PHE A 65 2.03 6.67 -25.64
C PHE A 65 1.26 5.60 -24.85
N LEU A 66 0.26 5.99 -24.05
CA LEU A 66 -0.58 5.04 -23.31
C LEU A 66 -1.32 4.11 -24.24
N LYS A 67 -1.80 4.60 -25.39
CA LYS A 67 -2.53 3.78 -26.36
C LYS A 67 -1.67 2.66 -26.97
N GLY A 68 -0.35 2.85 -27.02
CA GLY A 68 0.60 1.83 -27.47
C GLY A 68 0.76 0.67 -26.48
N TYR A 69 0.65 0.93 -25.18
CA TYR A 69 0.76 -0.08 -24.13
C TYR A 69 -0.60 -0.62 -23.65
N PHE A 70 -1.63 0.22 -23.71
CA PHE A 70 -2.98 -0.04 -23.23
C PHE A 70 -3.99 0.37 -24.31
N PRO A 71 -4.27 -0.51 -25.30
CA PRO A 71 -5.11 -0.17 -26.45
C PRO A 71 -6.55 0.25 -26.10
N SER A 72 -7.04 -0.15 -24.92
CA SER A 72 -8.39 0.18 -24.42
C SER A 72 -8.53 1.61 -23.91
N VAL A 73 -7.44 2.36 -23.78
CA VAL A 73 -7.46 3.72 -23.22
C VAL A 73 -8.17 4.69 -24.16
N ALA A 74 -9.17 5.38 -23.63
CA ALA A 74 -10.00 6.34 -24.32
C ALA A 74 -9.46 7.77 -24.10
N LEU A 75 -8.48 8.16 -24.91
CA LEU A 75 -7.76 9.44 -24.82
C LEU A 75 -8.65 10.70 -24.66
N PRO A 76 -9.82 10.83 -25.32
CA PRO A 76 -10.66 12.02 -25.14
C PRO A 76 -11.15 12.26 -23.71
N PHE A 77 -11.18 11.22 -22.87
CA PHE A 77 -11.60 11.34 -21.47
C PHE A 77 -10.44 11.70 -20.53
N LEU A 78 -9.18 11.40 -20.90
CA LEU A 78 -8.00 11.77 -20.11
C LEU A 78 -7.88 13.28 -19.86
N VAL A 79 -8.43 14.09 -20.76
CA VAL A 79 -8.39 15.57 -20.68
C VAL A 79 -9.52 16.13 -19.81
N LYS A 80 -10.59 15.35 -19.58
CA LYS A 80 -11.79 15.82 -18.88
C LYS A 80 -11.65 15.74 -17.37
N GLU A 81 -11.01 14.69 -16.87
CA GLU A 81 -10.89 14.43 -15.44
C GLU A 81 -9.43 14.23 -15.05
N PRO A 82 -8.90 15.03 -14.10
CA PRO A 82 -7.54 14.85 -13.62
C PRO A 82 -7.47 13.57 -12.78
N MET A 83 -6.98 12.49 -13.37
CA MET A 83 -6.67 11.29 -12.62
C MET A 83 -5.33 11.44 -11.92
N MET A 84 -5.21 10.80 -10.76
CA MET A 84 -4.02 10.79 -9.94
C MET A 84 -3.56 9.36 -9.74
N TRP A 85 -2.25 9.20 -9.52
CA TRP A 85 -1.76 7.96 -8.95
C TRP A 85 -2.44 7.70 -7.62
N GLN A 86 -2.96 6.49 -7.47
CA GLN A 86 -3.73 6.11 -6.31
C GLN A 86 -3.19 4.82 -5.70
N MET A 87 -3.23 4.79 -4.38
CA MET A 87 -3.02 3.58 -3.61
C MET A 87 -4.35 3.15 -3.02
N GLN A 88 -4.84 2.00 -3.47
CA GLN A 88 -6.08 1.41 -2.99
C GLN A 88 -5.79 0.25 -2.06
N PHE A 89 -6.34 0.33 -0.86
CA PHE A 89 -6.37 -0.75 0.13
C PHE A 89 -7.62 -1.60 -0.09
N HIS A 90 -7.43 -2.91 -0.11
CA HIS A 90 -8.49 -3.90 -0.25
C HIS A 90 -8.74 -4.53 1.12
N LEU A 91 -9.83 -4.15 1.79
CA LEU A 91 -10.10 -4.57 3.18
C LEU A 91 -10.90 -5.88 3.25
N VAL A 92 -11.49 -6.28 2.13
CA VAL A 92 -12.26 -7.52 1.97
C VAL A 92 -11.90 -8.21 0.65
N GLY A 93 -12.54 -9.34 0.38
CA GLY A 93 -12.35 -10.15 -0.83
C GLY A 93 -11.63 -11.46 -0.56
N LYS A 94 -11.99 -12.52 -1.30
CA LYS A 94 -11.48 -13.88 -1.05
C LYS A 94 -9.96 -13.99 -1.23
N TYR A 95 -9.42 -13.26 -2.21
CA TYR A 95 -8.00 -13.34 -2.61
C TYR A 95 -7.26 -12.00 -2.50
N THR A 96 -7.95 -10.95 -2.04
CA THR A 96 -7.43 -9.57 -1.99
C THR A 96 -7.57 -8.95 -0.61
N LYS A 97 -8.18 -9.64 0.36
CA LYS A 97 -8.37 -9.07 1.71
C LYS A 97 -7.01 -8.72 2.34
N ASP A 98 -6.96 -7.55 2.96
CA ASP A 98 -5.78 -7.00 3.63
C ASP A 98 -4.58 -6.91 2.66
N SER A 99 -4.83 -6.32 1.49
CA SER A 99 -3.81 -6.07 0.45
C SER A 99 -3.91 -4.64 -0.08
N PHE A 100 -3.00 -4.25 -0.97
CA PHE A 100 -3.06 -2.97 -1.65
C PHE A 100 -2.62 -3.05 -3.11
N SER A 101 -3.01 -2.06 -3.91
CA SER A 101 -2.51 -1.85 -5.27
C SER A 101 -2.15 -0.38 -5.48
N ILE A 102 -1.12 -0.11 -6.28
CA ILE A 102 -0.79 1.23 -6.74
C ILE A 102 -1.03 1.27 -8.25
N TYR A 103 -1.89 2.17 -8.70
CA TYR A 103 -2.27 2.27 -10.11
C TYR A 103 -2.70 3.68 -10.49
N PHE A 104 -2.80 3.90 -11.79
CA PHE A 104 -3.40 5.06 -12.42
C PHE A 104 -4.61 4.57 -13.22
N ASP A 105 -5.80 5.01 -12.82
CA ASP A 105 -7.07 4.61 -13.43
C ASP A 105 -7.18 5.28 -14.79
N THR A 106 -7.24 4.46 -15.83
CA THR A 106 -7.26 4.91 -17.21
C THR A 106 -8.69 4.85 -17.74
N PRO A 107 -9.15 5.89 -18.47
CA PRO A 107 -10.49 5.88 -18.98
C PRO A 107 -10.63 4.86 -20.11
N ARG A 108 -11.78 4.20 -20.17
CA ARG A 108 -12.18 3.34 -21.29
C ARG A 108 -13.53 3.76 -21.88
N TYR A 109 -13.78 3.35 -23.12
CA TYR A 109 -15.11 3.47 -23.69
C TYR A 109 -16.06 2.50 -22.98
N ALA A 110 -17.01 3.05 -22.22
CA ALA A 110 -18.02 2.31 -21.49
C ALA A 110 -19.30 3.15 -21.41
N HIS A 111 -20.46 2.47 -21.32
CA HIS A 111 -21.77 3.13 -21.29
C HIS A 111 -22.11 3.77 -19.94
N THR A 112 -21.46 3.36 -18.86
CA THR A 112 -21.78 3.80 -17.49
C THR A 112 -20.74 4.77 -16.96
N THR A 113 -19.53 4.28 -16.70
CA THR A 113 -18.41 5.08 -16.21
C THR A 113 -17.17 4.76 -17.01
N HIS A 114 -16.46 5.80 -17.43
CA HIS A 114 -15.19 5.65 -18.15
C HIS A 114 -14.07 5.19 -17.22
N TYR A 115 -14.19 5.49 -15.93
CA TYR A 115 -13.26 5.10 -14.86
C TYR A 115 -13.94 4.10 -13.93
N ASP A 116 -13.29 2.99 -13.62
CA ASP A 116 -13.92 1.93 -12.82
C ASP A 116 -13.45 1.89 -11.36
N HIS A 117 -12.46 2.72 -11.02
CA HIS A 117 -11.85 2.82 -9.70
C HIS A 117 -11.36 1.48 -9.17
N ARG A 118 -10.86 0.61 -10.04
CA ARG A 118 -10.23 -0.66 -9.68
C ARG A 118 -9.01 -0.84 -10.58
N PRO A 119 -7.92 -1.44 -10.10
CA PRO A 119 -6.77 -1.76 -10.95
C PRO A 119 -7.12 -2.95 -11.85
N MET A 120 -7.80 -2.67 -12.97
CA MET A 120 -8.25 -3.65 -13.95
C MET A 120 -7.26 -3.75 -15.10
N SER A 121 -7.59 -4.54 -16.12
CA SER A 121 -6.65 -4.88 -17.19
C SER A 121 -6.25 -3.70 -18.09
N GLY A 122 -7.07 -2.64 -18.11
CA GLY A 122 -6.81 -1.43 -18.88
C GLY A 122 -5.88 -0.45 -18.18
N ASP A 123 -5.67 -0.61 -16.87
CA ASP A 123 -5.02 0.42 -16.04
C ASP A 123 -3.51 0.30 -16.00
N LEU A 124 -2.89 1.46 -15.81
CA LEU A 124 -1.46 1.54 -15.58
C LEU A 124 -1.17 1.19 -14.12
N ILE A 125 -0.75 -0.05 -13.88
CA ILE A 125 -0.33 -0.54 -12.55
C ILE A 125 1.12 -0.13 -12.33
N ALA A 126 1.43 0.38 -11.12
CA ALA A 126 2.80 0.74 -10.78
C ALA A 126 3.69 -0.51 -10.75
N VAL A 127 4.95 -0.32 -11.17
CA VAL A 127 5.95 -1.38 -11.23
C VAL A 127 7.06 -1.07 -10.23
N SER A 128 7.53 -2.06 -9.50
CA SER A 128 8.68 -1.93 -8.61
C SER A 128 9.95 -1.65 -9.43
N GLY A 129 10.67 -0.59 -9.07
CA GLY A 129 11.92 -0.22 -9.76
C GLY A 129 13.09 -1.19 -9.54
N ARG A 130 12.96 -2.16 -8.61
CA ARG A 130 14.02 -3.11 -8.27
C ARG A 130 14.02 -4.35 -9.16
N ASP A 131 12.84 -4.88 -9.43
CA ASP A 131 12.62 -6.22 -9.98
C ASP A 131 11.50 -6.25 -11.03
N LEU A 132 10.92 -5.09 -11.36
CA LEU A 132 9.89 -4.92 -12.38
C LEU A 132 8.58 -5.69 -12.11
N HIS A 133 8.36 -6.14 -10.88
CA HIS A 133 7.08 -6.72 -10.49
C HIS A 133 5.99 -5.65 -10.35
N CYS A 134 4.77 -5.99 -10.74
CA CYS A 134 3.62 -5.11 -10.62
C CYS A 134 3.09 -5.04 -9.18
N ILE A 135 2.90 -3.81 -8.67
CA ILE A 135 2.44 -3.56 -7.31
C ILE A 135 0.90 -3.61 -7.28
N SER A 136 0.36 -4.83 -7.24
CA SER A 136 -1.09 -5.05 -7.15
C SER A 136 -1.46 -6.25 -6.29
N GLY A 137 -2.43 -6.03 -5.40
CA GLY A 137 -3.02 -7.08 -4.56
C GLY A 137 -3.96 -8.03 -5.32
N TYR A 138 -4.35 -7.71 -6.56
CA TYR A 138 -5.19 -8.59 -7.38
C TYR A 138 -4.44 -9.86 -7.84
N ASN A 139 -5.22 -10.84 -8.29
CA ASN A 139 -4.71 -12.06 -8.89
C ASN A 139 -4.68 -11.97 -10.42
N ASN A 140 -4.06 -12.95 -11.08
CA ASN A 140 -3.90 -13.01 -12.54
C ASN A 140 -5.21 -12.89 -13.34
N ASN A 141 -6.36 -13.17 -12.73
CA ASN A 141 -7.65 -13.08 -13.40
C ASN A 141 -8.14 -11.63 -13.54
N ASN A 142 -7.68 -10.73 -12.67
CA ASN A 142 -8.21 -9.37 -12.51
C ASN A 142 -7.08 -8.33 -12.51
N ILE A 143 -6.09 -8.52 -13.38
CA ILE A 143 -4.93 -7.62 -13.50
C ILE A 143 -4.59 -7.39 -14.98
N SER A 144 -3.83 -6.35 -15.30
CA SER A 144 -3.36 -6.09 -16.68
C SER A 144 -2.52 -7.24 -17.21
N GLU A 145 -2.58 -7.44 -18.54
CA GLU A 145 -1.89 -8.55 -19.21
C GLU A 145 -0.40 -8.55 -18.88
N PHE A 146 0.22 -7.36 -18.87
CA PHE A 146 1.61 -7.15 -18.50
C PHE A 146 1.95 -7.63 -17.08
N CYS A 147 0.98 -7.59 -16.16
CA CYS A 147 1.17 -7.92 -14.77
C CYS A 147 0.75 -9.36 -14.41
N LYS A 148 0.17 -10.11 -15.36
CA LYS A 148 -0.09 -11.54 -15.15
C LYS A 148 1.22 -12.27 -14.95
N ASP A 149 1.26 -13.13 -13.93
CA ASP A 149 2.46 -13.89 -13.54
C ASP A 149 3.67 -13.03 -13.12
N ASN A 150 3.49 -11.71 -13.03
CA ASN A 150 4.52 -10.73 -12.66
C ASN A 150 4.04 -9.80 -11.52
N ALA A 151 2.94 -10.13 -10.84
CA ALA A 151 2.43 -9.36 -9.71
C ALA A 151 3.25 -9.64 -8.43
N ASP A 152 3.63 -8.57 -7.73
CA ASP A 152 4.32 -8.66 -6.44
C ASP A 152 3.36 -9.20 -5.38
N THR A 153 3.55 -10.47 -5.00
CA THR A 153 2.74 -11.15 -3.99
C THR A 153 2.86 -10.52 -2.59
N THR A 154 3.93 -9.77 -2.32
CA THR A 154 4.14 -9.12 -1.02
C THR A 154 3.15 -7.98 -0.75
N THR A 155 2.48 -7.47 -1.79
CA THR A 155 1.33 -6.55 -1.67
C THR A 155 0.13 -7.16 -0.96
N ARG A 156 0.00 -8.49 -0.93
CA ARG A 156 -1.02 -9.22 -0.16
C ARG A 156 -0.55 -9.43 1.27
N LEU A 157 -0.65 -8.38 2.07
CA LEU A 157 -0.06 -8.31 3.40
C LEU A 157 -0.54 -9.41 4.35
N LYS A 158 -1.82 -9.82 4.26
CA LYS A 158 -2.31 -10.96 5.02
C LYS A 158 -1.68 -12.29 4.60
N GLU A 159 -1.57 -12.56 3.32
CA GLU A 159 -0.99 -13.81 2.81
C GLU A 159 0.52 -13.86 3.08
N SER A 160 1.22 -12.78 2.78
CA SER A 160 2.69 -12.70 2.86
C SER A 160 3.21 -12.52 4.28
N PHE A 161 2.50 -11.74 5.12
CA PHE A 161 2.99 -11.34 6.44
C PHE A 161 2.03 -11.68 7.59
N GLY A 162 0.80 -12.14 7.31
CA GLY A 162 -0.23 -12.38 8.34
C GLY A 162 -0.74 -11.09 8.99
N ILE A 163 -0.77 -9.99 8.23
CA ILE A 163 -1.20 -8.67 8.71
C ILE A 163 -2.68 -8.42 8.40
N HIS A 164 -3.36 -7.80 9.35
CA HIS A 164 -4.68 -7.21 9.15
C HIS A 164 -4.59 -5.69 9.03
N LEU A 165 -5.37 -5.13 8.12
CA LEU A 165 -5.44 -3.69 7.89
C LEU A 165 -6.71 -3.11 8.51
N ALA A 166 -6.55 -1.97 9.17
CA ALA A 166 -7.66 -1.09 9.52
C ALA A 166 -7.32 0.33 9.07
N ILE A 167 -8.28 1.01 8.46
CA ILE A 167 -8.10 2.36 7.94
C ILE A 167 -9.02 3.30 8.70
N HIS A 168 -8.46 4.38 9.22
CA HIS A 168 -9.21 5.49 9.78
C HIS A 168 -8.98 6.73 8.92
N ALA A 169 -10.06 7.28 8.38
CA ALA A 169 -10.06 8.45 7.52
C ALA A 169 -11.31 9.28 7.80
N GLN A 170 -11.26 10.57 7.42
CA GLN A 170 -12.39 11.48 7.49
C GLN A 170 -13.63 10.90 6.78
N LYS A 171 -14.82 11.30 7.25
CA LYS A 171 -16.11 10.75 6.77
C LYS A 171 -16.29 10.80 5.25
N SER A 172 -15.85 11.87 4.60
CA SER A 172 -15.97 12.04 3.14
C SER A 172 -15.09 11.06 2.34
N CYS A 173 -14.18 10.36 2.99
CA CYS A 173 -13.25 9.41 2.38
C CYS A 173 -13.53 7.95 2.74
N GLN A 174 -14.60 7.69 3.49
CA GLN A 174 -14.98 6.34 3.86
C GLN A 174 -15.56 5.60 2.65
N GLU A 175 -15.11 4.36 2.47
CA GLU A 175 -15.63 3.43 1.49
C GLU A 175 -15.95 2.10 2.19
N SER A 176 -16.90 1.33 1.65
CA SER A 176 -17.45 0.16 2.37
C SER A 176 -16.52 -1.05 2.45
N GLN A 177 -15.64 -1.22 1.46
CA GLN A 177 -14.85 -2.45 1.26
C GLN A 177 -13.37 -2.18 0.97
N THR A 178 -13.04 -0.92 0.77
CA THR A 178 -11.77 -0.44 0.29
C THR A 178 -11.42 0.84 1.04
N ALA A 179 -10.22 1.36 0.81
CA ALA A 179 -9.90 2.74 1.12
C ALA A 179 -8.87 3.22 0.10
N ARG A 180 -8.90 4.51 -0.24
CA ARG A 180 -7.98 5.07 -1.24
C ARG A 180 -7.32 6.34 -0.74
N ILE A 181 -6.04 6.44 -1.06
CA ILE A 181 -5.29 7.68 -0.97
C ILE A 181 -4.67 8.00 -2.34
N TYR A 182 -4.68 9.27 -2.70
CA TYR A 182 -4.08 9.80 -3.91
C TYR A 182 -3.11 10.90 -3.53
N PHE A 183 -2.20 11.21 -4.44
CA PHE A 183 -1.34 12.39 -4.35
C PHE A 183 -1.46 13.19 -5.64
N ASP A 184 -1.58 14.51 -5.51
CA ASP A 184 -1.48 15.41 -6.67
C ASP A 184 -0.02 15.63 -7.10
N PHE A 185 0.19 16.40 -8.16
CA PHE A 185 1.51 16.75 -8.70
C PHE A 185 2.38 17.59 -7.74
N LEU A 186 1.83 18.06 -6.62
CA LEU A 186 2.57 18.74 -5.54
C LEU A 186 2.74 17.82 -4.31
N GLY A 187 2.30 16.57 -4.39
CA GLY A 187 2.35 15.60 -3.30
C GLY A 187 1.30 15.84 -2.21
N ARG A 188 0.26 16.65 -2.49
CA ARG A 188 -0.85 16.88 -1.55
C ARG A 188 -1.79 15.68 -1.57
N PRO A 189 -2.24 15.21 -0.39
CA PRO A 189 -3.04 13.99 -0.30
C PRO A 189 -4.53 14.27 -0.53
N TYR A 190 -5.16 13.34 -1.25
CA TYR A 190 -6.60 13.24 -1.46
C TYR A 190 -7.06 11.84 -1.08
N CYS A 191 -8.34 11.64 -0.80
CA CYS A 191 -8.87 10.34 -0.40
C CYS A 191 -10.30 10.08 -0.89
N GLY A 192 -10.70 8.81 -0.81
CA GLY A 192 -12.04 8.36 -1.19
C GLY A 192 -12.27 8.31 -2.71
N ARG A 193 -13.43 7.81 -3.12
CA ARG A 193 -13.76 7.68 -4.55
C ARG A 193 -13.80 9.02 -5.29
N GLU A 194 -14.31 10.05 -4.63
CA GLU A 194 -14.47 11.40 -5.20
C GLU A 194 -13.19 12.25 -5.16
N GLN A 195 -12.03 11.66 -4.82
CA GLN A 195 -10.75 12.36 -4.69
C GLN A 195 -10.89 13.63 -3.85
N THR A 196 -11.39 13.49 -2.62
CA THR A 196 -11.60 14.64 -1.73
C THR A 196 -10.27 15.05 -1.08
N PRO A 197 -9.93 16.35 -1.01
CA PRO A 197 -8.75 16.80 -0.28
C PRO A 197 -8.74 16.27 1.15
N LEU A 198 -7.60 15.72 1.57
CA LEU A 198 -7.42 15.23 2.93
C LEU A 198 -7.33 16.41 3.90
N LYS A 199 -8.24 16.46 4.87
CA LYS A 199 -8.38 17.47 5.92
C LYS A 199 -7.94 16.95 7.29
N GLU A 200 -8.05 15.65 7.52
CA GLU A 200 -7.65 14.96 8.75
C GLU A 200 -6.62 13.87 8.41
N PRO A 201 -5.74 13.44 9.33
CA PRO A 201 -4.78 12.38 9.05
C PRO A 201 -5.44 11.10 8.53
N PHE A 202 -4.92 10.55 7.43
CA PHE A 202 -5.30 9.23 6.95
C PHE A 202 -4.44 8.19 7.66
N ILE A 203 -5.02 7.41 8.55
CA ILE A 203 -4.30 6.48 9.43
C ILE A 203 -4.51 5.04 8.97
N ILE A 204 -3.41 4.35 8.77
CA ILE A 204 -3.33 2.95 8.38
C ILE A 204 -2.75 2.16 9.55
N THR A 205 -3.57 1.32 10.16
CA THR A 205 -3.17 0.44 11.26
C THR A 205 -2.91 -0.95 10.72
N LEU A 206 -1.71 -1.47 10.98
CA LEU A 206 -1.31 -2.83 10.70
C LEU A 206 -1.34 -3.59 12.02
N SER A 207 -2.02 -4.73 12.07
CA SER A 207 -2.06 -5.57 13.27
C SER A 207 -1.71 -7.02 12.98
N LYS A 208 -1.06 -7.66 13.96
CA LYS A 208 -0.76 -9.08 13.97
C LYS A 208 -0.78 -9.60 15.40
N ASN A 209 -1.63 -10.59 15.67
CA ASN A 209 -1.89 -11.08 17.03
C ASN A 209 -2.28 -9.91 17.96
N SER A 210 -1.60 -9.74 19.08
CA SER A 210 -1.82 -8.66 20.06
C SER A 210 -1.02 -7.37 19.78
N HIS A 211 -0.27 -7.31 18.68
CA HIS A 211 0.59 -6.15 18.38
C HIS A 211 0.02 -5.35 17.20
N SER A 212 0.17 -4.04 17.26
CA SER A 212 -0.21 -3.13 16.19
C SER A 212 0.82 -2.03 16.00
N THR A 213 0.84 -1.48 14.80
CA THR A 213 1.65 -0.33 14.43
C THR A 213 0.92 0.49 13.39
N THR A 214 1.31 1.75 13.21
CA THR A 214 0.57 2.70 12.38
C THR A 214 1.47 3.37 11.36
N ILE A 215 0.87 3.75 10.24
CA ILE A 215 1.39 4.70 9.25
C ILE A 215 0.31 5.74 9.07
N CYS A 216 0.67 7.02 9.00
CA CYS A 216 -0.29 8.08 8.78
C CYS A 216 0.21 9.05 7.72
N ILE A 217 -0.75 9.66 7.03
CA ILE A 217 -0.52 10.64 5.99
C ILE A 217 -1.15 11.94 6.48
N LEU A 218 -0.32 12.97 6.68
CA LEU A 218 -0.78 14.26 7.19
C LEU A 218 -1.45 15.09 6.09
N PRO A 219 -2.49 15.86 6.43
CA PRO A 219 -3.14 16.76 5.49
C PRO A 219 -2.17 17.86 5.00
N LYS A 220 -2.55 18.54 3.91
CA LYS A 220 -1.81 19.65 3.25
C LYS A 220 -0.52 19.28 2.53
N ASN A 221 0.44 18.64 3.19
CA ASN A 221 1.78 18.37 2.63
C ASN A 221 2.02 16.89 2.25
N GLY A 222 1.10 16.00 2.65
CA GLY A 222 1.22 14.57 2.38
C GLY A 222 2.44 13.96 3.05
N LEU A 223 2.87 14.50 4.19
CA LEU A 223 3.96 13.90 4.95
C LEU A 223 3.51 12.54 5.48
N ILE A 224 4.34 11.53 5.20
CA ILE A 224 4.06 10.14 5.58
C ILE A 224 4.92 9.80 6.80
N LEU A 225 4.26 9.48 7.91
CA LEU A 225 4.89 9.20 9.20
C LEU A 225 4.57 7.77 9.65
N LYS A 226 5.34 7.25 10.61
CA LYS A 226 5.18 5.90 11.15
C LYS A 226 5.17 5.91 12.68
N GLY A 227 4.37 5.01 13.28
CA GLY A 227 4.34 4.77 14.72
C GLY A 227 3.89 6.00 15.51
N GLU A 228 4.57 6.28 16.63
CA GLU A 228 4.25 7.37 17.57
C GLU A 228 4.26 8.76 16.92
N ALA A 229 4.99 8.93 15.82
CA ALA A 229 5.00 10.19 15.07
C ALA A 229 3.62 10.54 14.48
N CYS A 230 2.67 9.59 14.43
CA CYS A 230 1.30 9.81 14.00
C CYS A 230 0.39 10.49 15.03
N GLN A 231 0.86 10.68 16.26
CA GLN A 231 0.09 11.32 17.34
C GLN A 231 0.51 12.77 17.62
N LYS A 232 1.42 13.33 16.81
CA LYS A 232 1.88 14.72 16.89
C LYS A 232 1.17 15.58 15.86
#